data_AF-A0A7K9PVJ5-F1
#
_entry.id   AF-A0A7K9PVJ5-F1
#
_cell.length_a   1.000
_cell.length_b   1.000
_cell.length_c   1.000
_cell.angle_alpha   90.00
_cell.angle_beta   90.00
_cell.angle_gamma   90.00
#
_symmetry.space_group_name_H-M   'P 1'
#
loop_
_entity.id
_entity.type
_entity.pdbx_description
1 polymer ?
#
loop_
_entity_poly.entity_id
_entity_poly.type
_entity_poly.pdbx_seq_one_letter_code
_entity_poly.pdbx_strand_id
1 'polypeptide(L)' 'DGRTKPVPRKGHVESFEPADNKCLLRATDGKKKISTVVSDNFRLERLAYSNLLRANMDGLKKKDKKSKAKKSKATQ' A
#
# COMPACT_ATOMS: atom_id res chain seq x y z
N ASP A 1 -14.03 1.38 -9.42
CA ASP A 1 -15.14 2.31 -9.66
C ASP A 1 -14.87 3.40 -10.70
N GLY A 2 -13.66 3.94 -10.92
CA GLY A 2 -13.36 4.76 -12.12
C GLY A 2 -14.19 6.05 -12.36
N ARG A 3 -15.10 6.39 -11.45
CA ARG A 3 -16.03 7.52 -11.57
C ARG A 3 -15.30 8.85 -11.53
N THR A 4 -15.65 9.73 -12.46
CA THR A 4 -15.20 11.13 -12.53
C THR A 4 -16.29 12.13 -12.14
N LYS A 5 -17.52 11.63 -11.97
CA LYS A 5 -18.72 12.42 -11.62
C LYS A 5 -19.34 11.90 -10.32
N PRO A 6 -20.01 12.76 -9.54
CA PRO A 6 -20.77 12.33 -8.36
C PRO A 6 -21.93 11.39 -8.76
N VAL A 7 -22.29 10.47 -7.87
CA VAL A 7 -23.45 9.59 -8.07
C VAL A 7 -24.71 10.46 -8.10
N PRO A 8 -25.57 10.34 -9.13
CA PRO A 8 -26.79 11.13 -9.19
C PRO A 8 -27.71 10.88 -8.00
N ARG A 9 -28.51 11.88 -7.63
CA ARG A 9 -29.56 11.73 -6.62
C ARG A 9 -30.57 10.67 -7.08
N LYS A 10 -31.15 9.91 -6.12
CA LYS A 10 -32.16 8.86 -6.39
C LYS A 10 -33.19 9.38 -7.39
N GLY A 11 -33.26 8.77 -8.58
CA GLY A 11 -34.17 9.14 -9.66
C GLY A 11 -33.51 9.35 -11.03
N HIS A 12 -32.18 9.49 -11.11
CA HIS A 12 -31.46 9.56 -12.38
C HIS A 12 -30.40 8.46 -12.43
N VAL A 13 -30.64 7.40 -13.20
CA VAL A 13 -29.73 6.25 -13.28
C VAL A 13 -28.86 6.41 -14.53
N GLU A 14 -27.73 7.11 -14.40
CA GLU A 14 -26.62 6.88 -15.33
C GLU A 14 -25.90 5.61 -14.85
N SER A 15 -26.06 4.51 -15.60
CA SER A 15 -25.36 3.25 -15.34
C SER A 15 -23.88 3.44 -15.58
N PHE A 16 -23.12 3.63 -14.50
CA PHE A 16 -21.66 3.57 -14.57
C PHE A 16 -21.24 2.12 -14.36
N GLU A 17 -20.78 1.47 -15.43
CA GLU A 17 -20.17 0.14 -15.33
C GLU A 17 -18.90 0.24 -14.47
N PRO A 18 -18.84 -0.44 -13.31
CA PRO A 18 -17.67 -0.39 -12.45
C PRO A 18 -16.47 -0.93 -13.22
N ALA A 19 -15.42 -0.12 -13.35
CA ALA A 19 -14.16 -0.61 -13.91
C ALA A 19 -13.61 -1.74 -13.01
N ASP A 20 -13.76 -2.97 -13.47
CA ASP A 20 -13.30 -4.17 -12.78
C ASP A 20 -11.77 -4.15 -12.61
N ASN A 21 -11.32 -4.58 -11.44
CA ASN A 21 -9.91 -4.78 -11.08
C ASN A 21 -9.00 -3.53 -11.15
N LYS A 22 -9.54 -2.36 -10.78
CA LYS A 22 -8.74 -1.13 -10.58
C LYS A 22 -8.75 -0.65 -9.13
N CYS A 23 -7.61 -0.16 -8.67
CA CYS A 23 -7.39 0.42 -7.34
C CYS A 23 -6.88 1.86 -7.46
N LEU A 24 -7.35 2.75 -6.59
CA LEU A 24 -6.87 4.14 -6.49
C LEU A 24 -5.92 4.26 -5.30
N LEU A 25 -4.67 4.65 -5.55
CA LEU A 25 -3.70 4.98 -4.52
C LEU A 25 -3.60 6.50 -4.37
N ARG A 26 -3.51 6.97 -3.11
CA ARG A 26 -3.32 8.38 -2.77
C ARG A 26 -2.22 8.52 -1.73
N ALA A 27 -1.39 9.53 -1.87
CA ALA A 27 -0.39 9.89 -0.87
C ALA A 27 -0.37 11.41 -0.67
N THR A 28 -0.11 11.83 0.56
CA THR A 28 0.01 13.24 0.92
C THR A 28 0.96 13.41 2.09
N ASP A 29 1.72 14.50 2.07
CA ASP A 29 2.52 15.00 3.20
C ASP A 29 1.76 16.10 3.98
N GLY A 30 0.47 16.30 3.69
CA GLY A 30 -0.37 17.38 4.19
C GLY A 30 -0.36 18.65 3.33
N LYS A 31 0.64 18.83 2.46
CA LYS A 31 0.79 20.01 1.57
C LYS A 31 0.60 19.63 0.11
N LYS A 32 1.36 18.65 -0.35
CA LYS A 32 1.33 18.06 -1.69
C LYS A 32 0.43 16.82 -1.69
N LYS A 33 -0.29 16.63 -2.78
CA LYS A 33 -1.18 15.49 -2.99
C LYS A 33 -0.84 14.84 -4.32
N ILE A 34 -0.68 13.53 -4.30
CA ILE A 34 -0.52 12.70 -5.51
C ILE A 34 -1.52 11.55 -5.47
N SER A 35 -2.00 11.15 -6.65
CA SER A 35 -2.90 10.02 -6.82
C SER A 35 -2.63 9.28 -8.12
N THR A 36 -2.75 7.95 -8.09
CA THR A 36 -2.62 7.10 -9.28
C THR A 36 -3.63 5.96 -9.25
N VAL A 37 -4.11 5.54 -10.42
CA VAL A 37 -5.00 4.39 -10.57
C VAL A 37 -4.18 3.22 -11.11
N VAL A 38 -4.15 2.12 -10.37
CA VAL A 38 -3.45 0.89 -10.74
C VAL A 38 -4.47 -0.17 -11.14
N SER A 39 -4.21 -0.85 -12.26
CA SER A 39 -4.93 -2.06 -12.68
C SER A 39 -4.13 -3.32 -12.34
N ASP A 40 -4.81 -4.45 -12.16
CA ASP A 40 -4.21 -5.74 -11.76
C ASP A 40 -3.06 -6.24 -12.68
N ASN A 41 -3.08 -5.87 -13.95
CA ASN A 41 -2.10 -6.33 -14.94
C ASN A 41 -0.68 -5.73 -14.80
N PHE A 42 -0.45 -4.79 -13.88
CA PHE A 42 0.84 -4.07 -13.79
C PHE A 42 1.77 -4.63 -12.69
N ARG A 43 2.36 -5.81 -12.95
CA ARG A 43 3.27 -6.49 -12.01
C ARG A 43 4.51 -5.66 -11.64
N LEU A 44 5.04 -4.86 -12.57
CA LEU A 44 6.23 -4.05 -12.35
C LEU A 44 5.98 -2.91 -11.34
N GLU A 45 4.82 -2.27 -11.38
CA GLU A 45 4.46 -1.21 -10.41
C GLU A 45 4.29 -1.77 -9.01
N ARG A 46 3.71 -2.96 -8.87
CA ARG A 46 3.56 -3.59 -7.56
C ARG A 46 4.93 -3.90 -6.93
N LEU A 47 5.90 -4.37 -7.72
CA LEU A 47 7.25 -4.65 -7.23
C LEU A 47 8.00 -3.36 -6.89
N ALA A 48 7.93 -2.34 -7.76
CA ALA A 48 8.54 -1.03 -7.52
C ALA A 48 7.97 -0.37 -6.26
N TYR A 49 6.64 -0.44 -6.07
CA TYR A 49 5.97 0.07 -4.88
C TYR A 49 6.40 -0.65 -3.61
N SER A 50 6.49 -1.98 -3.63
CA SER A 50 7.00 -2.75 -2.49
C SER A 50 8.44 -2.37 -2.13
N ASN A 51 9.30 -2.19 -3.13
CA ASN A 51 10.69 -1.79 -2.91
C ASN A 51 10.78 -0.38 -2.34
N LEU A 52 9.98 0.56 -2.86
CA LEU A 52 9.91 1.93 -2.36
C LEU A 52 9.50 1.96 -0.88
N LEU A 53 8.45 1.23 -0.51
CA LEU A 53 7.98 1.16 0.87
C LEU A 53 9.03 0.56 1.81
N ARG A 54 9.66 -0.55 1.41
CA ARG A 54 10.67 -1.23 2.21
C ARG A 54 11.92 -0.38 2.43
N ALA A 55 12.30 0.43 1.43
CA ALA A 55 13.47 1.30 1.50
C ALA A 55 13.23 2.54 2.39
N ASN A 56 12.00 3.04 2.50
CA ASN A 56 11.69 4.31 3.18
C ASN A 56 11.02 4.16 4.56
N MET A 57 10.50 2.98 4.92
CA MET A 57 9.87 2.72 6.23
C MET A 57 10.81 1.91 7.16
N ASP A 58 12.05 2.37 7.29
CA ASP A 58 13.13 1.71 8.03
C ASP A 58 13.26 2.16 9.51
N GLY A 59 12.64 3.29 9.88
CA GLY A 59 12.68 3.87 11.23
C GLY A 59 11.90 3.12 12.32
N LEU A 60 11.44 1.89 12.09
CA LEU A 60 10.72 1.10 13.08
C LEU A 60 11.69 0.42 14.07
N LYS A 61 11.23 0.20 15.31
CA LYS A 61 11.98 -0.58 16.30
C LYS A 61 12.29 -1.97 15.74
N LYS A 62 13.57 -2.37 15.79
CA LYS A 62 13.98 -3.72 15.41
C LYS A 62 13.27 -4.71 16.31
N LYS A 63 12.70 -5.76 15.73
CA LYS A 63 12.15 -6.87 16.51
C LYS A 63 13.27 -7.41 17.37
N ASP A 64 13.12 -7.38 18.69
CA ASP A 64 14.08 -7.96 19.62
C ASP A 64 14.31 -9.40 19.20
N LYS A 65 15.56 -9.68 18.81
CA LYS A 65 16.02 -11.06 18.63
C LYS A 65 15.98 -11.62 20.04
N LYS A 66 14.89 -12.31 20.42
CA LYS A 66 14.83 -13.08 21.67
C LYS A 66 16.07 -13.97 21.65
N SER A 67 17.10 -13.54 22.36
CA SER A 67 18.40 -14.17 22.31
C SER A 67 18.17 -15.57 22.84
N LYS A 68 18.39 -16.59 22.00
CA LYS A 68 18.60 -17.94 22.51
C LYS A 68 19.81 -17.81 23.43
N ALA A 69 19.56 -17.81 24.73
CA ALA A 69 20.58 -17.74 25.75
C ALA A 69 21.69 -18.73 25.38
N LYS A 70 22.89 -18.22 25.11
CA LYS A 70 24.09 -19.06 25.11
C LYS A 70 24.21 -19.57 26.54
N LYS A 71 23.84 -20.85 26.76
CA LYS A 71 24.26 -21.55 27.97
C LYS A 71 25.78 -21.56 27.95
N SER A 72 26.39 -20.74 28.79
CA SER A 72 27.79 -20.87 29.16
C SER A 72 27.97 -22.25 29.79
N LYS A 73 28.66 -23.16 29.11
CA LYS A 73 29.30 -24.29 29.80
C LYS A 73 30.64 -23.76 30.32
N ALA A 74 30.77 -23.76 31.64
CA ALA A 74 32.00 -23.46 32.35
C ALA A 74 33.07 -24.51 32.03
N THR A 75 34.31 -24.02 31.94
CA THR A 75 35.55 -24.82 31.95
C THR A 75 35.65 -25.65 33.23
N GLN A 76 36.06 -26.91 33.08
CA GLN A 76 36.91 -27.63 34.05
C GLN A 76 38.17 -28.04 33.33
#